data_AF-A0A2D6BK22-F1
#
_entry.id   AF-A0A2D6BK22-F1
#
_cell.length_a   1.000
_cell.length_b   1.000
_cell.length_c   1.000
_cell.angle_alpha   90.00
_cell.angle_beta   90.00
_cell.angle_gamma   90.00
#
_symmetry.space_group_name_H-M   'P 1'
#
loop_
_entity.id
_entity.type
_entity.pdbx_description
1 polymer ?
#
loop_
_entity_poly.entity_id
_entity_poly.type
_entity_poly.pdbx_seq_one_letter_code
_entity_poly.pdbx_strand_id
1 'polypeptide(L)'
;MRRRSLWIAAATVALIATSTLAGPLGCGHHRRGHHGPFGEGGEVDKDHLRHGARWVLRSADPSDEQVDRIVEIAAAALTDLWGLHGEREARHEAVTAAFSGERVDRQALETQREEMLARADEASRRLADALADIGDVLTTEQRAELLEKHARHRGRHRWH
;
A
#
# COMPACT_ATOMS: atom_id res chain seq x y z
N MET A 1 11.50 11.65 28.02
CA MET A 1 12.07 10.70 27.04
C MET A 1 11.06 10.48 25.91
N ARG A 2 11.44 10.78 24.66
CA ARG A 2 10.53 10.98 23.53
C ARG A 2 10.15 9.65 22.84
N ARG A 3 8.96 9.15 23.12
CA ARG A 3 8.30 8.01 22.42
C ARG A 3 7.73 8.43 21.05
N ARG A 4 8.58 8.83 20.09
CA ARG A 4 8.14 9.29 18.75
C ARG A 4 8.82 8.56 17.57
N SER A 5 9.61 7.51 17.82
CA SER A 5 10.45 6.86 16.80
C SER A 5 9.80 5.70 16.04
N LEU A 6 8.62 5.20 16.45
CA LEU A 6 8.03 3.98 15.86
C LEU A 6 7.17 4.23 14.60
N TRP A 7 6.77 5.48 14.31
CA TRP A 7 5.98 5.80 13.11
C TRP A 7 6.82 6.18 11.87
N ILE A 8 8.16 6.20 11.99
CA ILE A 8 9.05 6.67 10.91
C ILE A 8 9.46 5.52 9.96
N ALA A 9 9.36 4.26 10.40
CA ALA A 9 9.73 3.10 9.58
C ALA A 9 8.66 2.68 8.56
N ALA A 10 7.41 3.11 8.71
CA ALA A 10 6.33 2.75 7.79
C ALA A 10 6.32 3.56 6.48
N ALA A 11 7.02 4.70 6.41
CA ALA A 11 6.85 5.67 5.31
C ALA A 11 7.75 5.43 4.08
N THR A 12 8.71 4.50 4.14
CA THR A 12 9.60 4.21 2.99
C THR A 12 9.11 3.05 2.12
N VAL A 13 8.38 2.09 2.68
CA VAL A 13 7.71 1.03 1.90
C VAL A 13 6.26 1.37 1.59
N ALA A 14 5.66 2.29 2.35
CA ALA A 14 4.45 2.97 1.92
C ALA A 14 4.63 3.76 0.62
N LEU A 15 5.84 3.98 0.07
CA LEU A 15 5.98 4.68 -1.23
C LEU A 15 5.72 3.79 -2.45
N ILE A 16 5.80 2.48 -2.30
CA ILE A 16 5.30 1.53 -3.32
C ILE A 16 3.76 1.48 -3.26
N ALA A 17 3.19 1.80 -2.09
CA ALA A 17 1.75 1.84 -1.81
C ALA A 17 1.10 3.23 -1.93
N THR A 18 1.81 4.36 -1.83
CA THR A 18 1.17 5.70 -1.77
C THR A 18 1.04 6.39 -3.12
N SER A 19 1.83 6.00 -4.11
CA SER A 19 1.51 6.34 -5.51
C SER A 19 0.44 5.42 -6.12
N THR A 20 0.12 4.28 -5.50
CA THR A 20 -0.72 3.22 -6.10
C THR A 20 -2.01 2.89 -5.32
N LEU A 21 -2.05 3.03 -3.99
CA LEU A 21 -3.26 2.86 -3.14
C LEU A 21 -3.94 4.19 -2.77
N ALA A 22 -3.39 5.35 -3.14
CA ALA A 22 -4.08 6.64 -3.03
C ALA A 22 -5.15 6.85 -4.13
N GLY A 23 -5.34 5.88 -5.02
CA GLY A 23 -6.33 5.92 -6.09
C GLY A 23 -7.79 5.71 -5.65
N PRO A 24 -8.13 4.84 -4.67
CA PRO A 24 -9.53 4.60 -4.34
C PRO A 24 -10.02 5.20 -3.01
N LEU A 25 -9.14 5.74 -2.14
CA LEU A 25 -9.55 6.35 -0.85
C LEU A 25 -9.46 7.88 -0.81
N GLY A 26 -8.98 8.52 -1.87
CA GLY A 26 -8.86 9.98 -1.97
C GLY A 26 -9.66 10.52 -3.13
N CYS A 27 -10.53 11.49 -2.88
CA CYS A 27 -11.12 12.33 -3.91
C CYS A 27 -10.01 12.97 -4.76
N GLY A 28 -9.74 12.43 -5.94
CA GLY A 28 -8.67 12.89 -6.82
C GLY A 28 -8.94 12.52 -8.27
N HIS A 29 -9.69 13.37 -8.97
CA HIS A 29 -9.96 13.21 -10.40
C HIS A 29 -8.72 13.62 -11.21
N HIS A 30 -7.79 12.70 -11.43
CA HIS A 30 -6.71 12.88 -12.41
C HIS A 30 -6.65 11.72 -13.40
N ARG A 31 -7.22 11.96 -14.59
CA ARG A 31 -6.86 11.29 -15.83
C ARG A 31 -5.38 11.59 -16.13
N ARG A 32 -4.48 10.65 -15.84
CA ARG A 32 -3.16 10.55 -16.48
C ARG A 32 -2.53 9.18 -16.23
N GLY A 33 -2.50 8.35 -17.26
CA GLY A 33 -1.58 7.21 -17.42
C GLY A 33 -1.95 5.92 -16.69
N HIS A 34 -2.08 4.83 -17.45
CA HIS A 34 -2.11 3.45 -16.98
C HIS A 34 -0.77 3.03 -16.34
N HIS A 35 -0.47 3.47 -15.11
CA HIS A 35 0.72 3.04 -14.38
C HIS A 35 0.36 2.60 -12.96
N GLY A 36 -0.60 1.68 -12.85
CA GLY A 36 -0.76 0.87 -11.65
C GLY A 36 0.21 -0.30 -11.66
N PRO A 37 0.40 -1.01 -10.53
CA PRO A 37 1.26 -2.19 -10.46
C PRO A 37 0.66 -3.43 -11.15
N PHE A 38 -0.47 -3.26 -11.85
CA PHE A 38 -1.18 -4.31 -12.56
C PHE A 38 -1.09 -4.06 -14.06
N GLY A 39 -0.72 -5.09 -14.81
CA GLY A 39 -0.72 -5.10 -16.26
C GLY A 39 -2.12 -5.31 -16.85
N GLU A 40 -2.19 -5.47 -18.17
CA GLU A 40 -3.42 -5.84 -18.85
C GLU A 40 -3.94 -7.18 -18.30
N GLY A 41 -5.21 -7.22 -17.85
CA GLY A 41 -5.83 -8.43 -17.30
C GLY A 41 -5.77 -8.59 -15.77
N GLY A 42 -5.19 -7.64 -15.04
CA GLY A 42 -5.18 -7.66 -13.57
C GLY A 42 -4.08 -8.54 -12.96
N GLU A 43 -3.13 -9.00 -13.77
CA GLU A 43 -1.88 -9.61 -13.30
C GLU A 43 -0.90 -8.55 -12.82
N VAL A 44 -0.08 -8.87 -11.82
CA VAL A 44 0.95 -7.96 -11.31
C VAL A 44 2.08 -7.81 -12.33
N ASP A 45 2.41 -6.57 -12.70
CA ASP A 45 3.56 -6.26 -13.56
C ASP A 45 4.86 -6.29 -12.75
N LYS A 46 5.53 -7.44 -12.75
CA LYS A 46 6.78 -7.65 -12.02
C LYS A 46 7.95 -6.80 -12.55
N ASP A 47 7.96 -6.42 -13.82
CA ASP A 47 9.00 -5.55 -14.38
C ASP A 47 8.85 -4.13 -13.84
N HIS A 48 7.61 -3.64 -13.76
CA HIS A 48 7.30 -2.38 -13.10
C HIS A 48 7.70 -2.40 -11.62
N LEU A 49 7.40 -3.49 -10.90
CA LEU A 49 7.83 -3.65 -9.50
C LEU A 49 9.34 -3.67 -9.36
N ARG A 50 10.06 -4.35 -10.25
CA ARG A 50 11.53 -4.38 -10.23
C ARG A 50 12.11 -2.99 -10.43
N HIS A 51 11.60 -2.24 -11.39
CA HIS A 51 12.03 -0.85 -11.63
C HIS A 51 11.77 0.02 -10.41
N GLY A 52 10.57 -0.08 -9.82
CA GLY A 52 10.20 0.62 -8.59
C GLY A 52 11.11 0.26 -7.41
N ALA A 53 11.35 -1.04 -7.18
CA ALA A 53 12.22 -1.55 -6.13
C ALA A 53 13.65 -0.99 -6.27
N ARG A 54 14.25 -1.04 -7.47
CA ARG A 54 15.56 -0.44 -7.72
C ARG A 54 15.55 1.06 -7.46
N TRP A 55 14.53 1.78 -7.90
CA TRP A 55 14.45 3.22 -7.69
C TRP A 55 14.35 3.61 -6.21
N VAL A 56 13.51 2.91 -5.43
CA VAL A 56 13.34 3.14 -3.98
C VAL A 56 14.61 2.78 -3.22
N LEU A 57 15.18 1.61 -3.52
CA LEU A 57 16.29 1.04 -2.78
C LEU A 57 17.66 1.55 -3.26
N ARG A 58 17.73 2.40 -4.30
CA ARG A 58 18.99 2.84 -4.95
C ARG A 58 20.08 3.37 -4.02
N SER A 59 19.73 3.90 -2.84
CA SER A 59 20.73 4.38 -1.87
C SER A 59 21.35 3.29 -1.03
N ALA A 60 20.64 2.18 -0.84
CA ALA A 60 21.11 1.03 -0.09
C ALA A 60 21.85 0.03 -0.97
N ASP A 61 21.93 0.28 -2.29
CA ASP A 61 22.63 -0.54 -3.27
C ASP A 61 22.33 -2.06 -3.09
N PRO A 62 21.06 -2.48 -3.19
CA PRO A 62 20.71 -3.88 -3.01
C PRO A 62 21.29 -4.72 -4.14
N SER A 63 21.69 -5.95 -3.81
CA SER A 63 22.05 -6.94 -4.83
C SER A 63 20.84 -7.31 -5.70
N ASP A 64 21.10 -7.86 -6.89
CA ASP A 64 20.05 -8.32 -7.79
C ASP A 64 19.16 -9.41 -7.15
N GLU A 65 19.76 -10.30 -6.36
CA GLU A 65 19.03 -11.34 -5.63
C GLU A 65 18.08 -10.74 -4.58
N GLN A 66 18.52 -9.70 -3.85
CA GLN A 66 17.66 -8.98 -2.91
C GLN A 66 16.51 -8.28 -3.64
N VAL A 67 16.78 -7.64 -4.78
CA VAL A 67 15.73 -7.01 -5.59
C VAL A 67 14.71 -8.04 -6.04
N ASP A 68 15.14 -9.20 -6.53
CA ASP A 68 14.26 -10.26 -7.01
C ASP A 68 13.37 -10.79 -5.90
N ARG A 69 13.95 -11.04 -4.71
CA ARG A 69 13.17 -11.50 -3.57
C ARG A 69 12.14 -10.47 -3.12
N ILE A 70 12.51 -9.19 -3.11
CA ILE A 70 11.59 -8.09 -2.77
C ILE A 70 10.45 -7.98 -3.78
N VAL A 71 10.73 -8.15 -5.08
CA VAL A 71 9.70 -8.16 -6.13
C VAL A 71 8.70 -9.29 -5.92
N GLU A 72 9.15 -10.50 -5.56
CA GLU A 72 8.25 -11.61 -5.27
C GLU A 72 7.35 -11.35 -4.06
N ILE A 73 7.92 -10.81 -2.97
CA ILE A 73 7.14 -10.44 -1.77
C ILE A 73 6.10 -9.37 -2.13
N ALA A 74 6.51 -8.33 -2.86
CA ALA A 74 5.63 -7.25 -3.27
C ALA A 74 4.53 -7.73 -4.22
N ALA A 75 4.85 -8.61 -5.16
CA ALA A 75 3.89 -9.17 -6.10
C ALA A 75 2.84 -10.02 -5.39
N ALA A 76 3.26 -10.88 -4.46
CA ALA A 76 2.33 -11.64 -3.63
C ALA A 76 1.40 -10.71 -2.83
N ALA A 77 1.95 -9.66 -2.21
CA ALA A 77 1.16 -8.71 -1.43
C ALA A 77 0.13 -7.97 -2.28
N LEU A 78 0.50 -7.57 -3.48
CA LEU A 78 -0.40 -6.90 -4.42
C LEU A 78 -1.50 -7.83 -4.92
N THR A 79 -1.19 -9.09 -5.21
CA THR A 79 -2.20 -10.10 -5.56
C THR A 79 -3.20 -10.30 -4.43
N ASP A 80 -2.74 -10.45 -3.20
CA ASP A 80 -3.61 -10.62 -2.03
C ASP A 80 -4.52 -9.40 -1.83
N LEU A 81 -3.95 -8.19 -1.92
CA LEU A 81 -4.71 -6.94 -1.82
C LEU A 81 -5.69 -6.75 -2.99
N TRP A 82 -5.34 -7.18 -4.20
CA TRP A 82 -6.23 -7.18 -5.36
C TRP A 82 -7.46 -8.06 -5.13
N GLY A 83 -7.27 -9.22 -4.50
CA GLY A 83 -8.36 -10.10 -4.08
C GLY A 83 -9.40 -9.39 -3.21
N LEU A 84 -8.97 -8.50 -2.31
CA LEU A 84 -9.85 -7.72 -1.43
C LEU A 84 -10.68 -6.64 -2.17
N HIS A 85 -10.27 -6.27 -3.39
CA HIS A 85 -10.98 -5.27 -4.20
C HIS A 85 -12.21 -5.82 -4.94
N GLY A 86 -12.33 -7.14 -5.12
CA GLY A 86 -13.30 -7.82 -6.00
C GLY A 86 -14.80 -7.59 -5.73
N GLU A 87 -15.17 -6.86 -4.70
CA GLU A 87 -16.57 -6.70 -4.27
C GLU A 87 -17.00 -5.23 -4.10
N ARG A 88 -16.23 -4.28 -4.65
CA ARG A 88 -16.52 -2.85 -4.48
C ARG A 88 -17.91 -2.47 -4.98
N GLU A 89 -18.33 -2.99 -6.13
CA GLU A 89 -19.62 -2.67 -6.73
C GLU A 89 -20.77 -3.24 -5.90
N ALA A 90 -20.70 -4.52 -5.52
CA ALA A 90 -21.70 -5.16 -4.67
C ALA A 90 -21.87 -4.43 -3.33
N ARG A 91 -20.77 -3.96 -2.72
CA ARG A 91 -20.85 -3.13 -1.49
C ARG A 91 -21.50 -1.79 -1.72
N HIS A 92 -21.17 -1.13 -2.84
CA HIS A 92 -21.77 0.15 -3.18
C HIS A 92 -23.28 0.00 -3.39
N GLU A 93 -23.71 -1.06 -4.08
CA GLU A 93 -25.12 -1.42 -4.22
C GLU A 93 -25.79 -1.73 -2.87
N ALA A 94 -25.15 -2.50 -1.99
CA ALA A 94 -25.67 -2.82 -0.67
C ALA A 94 -25.87 -1.58 0.21
N VAL A 95 -24.91 -0.65 0.24
CA VAL A 95 -25.04 0.63 0.96
C VAL A 95 -26.14 1.49 0.34
N THR A 96 -26.22 1.55 -0.99
CA THR A 96 -27.27 2.31 -1.70
C THR A 96 -28.66 1.75 -1.40
N ALA A 97 -28.82 0.43 -1.38
CA ALA A 97 -30.07 -0.22 -1.04
C ALA A 97 -30.47 0.04 0.43
N ALA A 98 -29.51 -0.04 1.37
CA ALA A 98 -29.75 0.25 2.79
C ALA A 98 -30.20 1.72 3.04
N PHE A 99 -29.80 2.64 2.16
CA PHE A 99 -30.10 4.06 2.29
C PHE A 99 -31.37 4.50 1.53
N SER A 100 -31.70 3.85 0.40
CA SER A 100 -32.72 4.34 -0.55
C SER A 100 -34.16 3.86 -0.29
N GLY A 101 -34.37 3.00 0.72
CA GLY A 101 -35.71 2.55 1.12
C GLY A 101 -36.57 3.65 1.75
N GLU A 102 -37.87 3.36 1.97
CA GLU A 102 -38.81 4.27 2.66
C GLU A 102 -38.30 4.69 4.05
N ARG A 103 -37.51 3.82 4.70
CA ARG A 103 -36.76 4.09 5.92
C ARG A 103 -35.34 3.57 5.75
N VAL A 104 -34.37 4.28 6.33
CA VAL A 104 -32.97 3.84 6.38
C VAL A 104 -32.84 2.54 7.17
N ASP A 105 -32.23 1.53 6.56
CA ASP A 105 -31.87 0.27 7.22
C ASP A 105 -30.55 0.44 7.98
N ARG A 106 -30.69 0.71 9.29
CA ARG A 106 -29.52 0.88 10.17
C ARG A 106 -28.72 -0.39 10.37
N GLN A 107 -29.38 -1.55 10.34
CA GLN A 107 -28.69 -2.82 10.57
C GLN A 107 -27.81 -3.17 9.37
N ALA A 108 -28.33 -2.99 8.14
CA ALA A 108 -27.54 -3.20 6.93
C ALA A 108 -26.32 -2.28 6.84
N LEU A 109 -26.46 -1.00 7.23
CA LEU A 109 -25.33 -0.06 7.30
C LEU A 109 -24.28 -0.49 8.33
N GLU A 110 -24.70 -1.00 9.49
CA GLU A 110 -23.78 -1.48 10.53
C GLU A 110 -23.01 -2.73 10.06
N THR A 111 -23.67 -3.68 9.39
CA THR A 111 -23.01 -4.82 8.77
C THR A 111 -21.95 -4.37 7.76
N GLN A 112 -22.28 -3.43 6.87
CA GLN A 112 -21.32 -2.90 5.90
C GLN A 112 -20.13 -2.20 6.58
N ARG A 113 -20.37 -1.46 7.68
CA ARG A 113 -19.30 -0.83 8.48
C ARG A 113 -18.35 -1.87 9.08
N GLU A 114 -18.88 -2.95 9.64
CA GLU A 114 -18.08 -4.04 10.21
C GLU A 114 -17.24 -4.75 9.14
N GLU A 115 -17.83 -5.07 8.00
CA GLU A 115 -17.11 -5.68 6.88
C GLU A 115 -16.00 -4.77 6.32
N MET A 116 -16.25 -3.46 6.24
CA MET A 116 -15.23 -2.50 5.83
C MET A 116 -14.04 -2.48 6.80
N LEU A 117 -14.30 -2.53 8.10
CA LEU A 117 -13.24 -2.61 9.11
C LEU A 117 -12.45 -3.92 9.02
N ALA A 118 -13.13 -5.05 8.86
CA ALA A 118 -12.47 -6.34 8.73
C ALA A 118 -11.52 -6.38 7.52
N ARG A 119 -11.98 -5.90 6.36
CA ARG A 119 -11.13 -5.81 5.16
C ARG A 119 -9.97 -4.82 5.32
N ALA A 120 -10.21 -3.68 5.96
CA ALA A 120 -9.16 -2.71 6.22
C ALA A 120 -8.08 -3.26 7.16
N ASP A 121 -8.48 -4.01 8.18
CA ASP A 121 -7.57 -4.68 9.10
C ASP A 121 -6.77 -5.78 8.39
N GLU A 122 -7.42 -6.62 7.57
CA GLU A 122 -6.74 -7.64 6.76
C GLU A 122 -5.70 -7.02 5.81
N ALA A 123 -6.09 -5.99 5.06
CA ALA A 123 -5.17 -5.26 4.19
C ALA A 123 -4.00 -4.64 4.97
N SER A 124 -4.27 -4.07 6.15
CA SER A 124 -3.26 -3.48 7.02
C SER A 124 -2.25 -4.51 7.51
N ARG A 125 -2.72 -5.70 7.94
CA ARG A 125 -1.85 -6.81 8.36
C ARG A 125 -0.98 -7.27 7.19
N ARG A 126 -1.59 -7.48 6.03
CA ARG A 126 -0.88 -7.96 4.85
C ARG A 126 0.26 -7.04 4.41
N LEU A 127 0.02 -5.72 4.49
CA LEU A 127 1.04 -4.70 4.22
C LEU A 127 2.13 -4.68 5.29
N ALA A 128 1.78 -4.85 6.57
CA ALA A 128 2.76 -4.90 7.66
C ALA A 128 3.67 -6.12 7.53
N ASP A 129 3.12 -7.28 7.20
CA ASP A 129 3.88 -8.52 6.98
C ASP A 129 4.81 -8.39 5.78
N ALA A 130 4.32 -7.87 4.64
CA ALA A 130 5.15 -7.62 3.45
C ALA A 130 6.33 -6.68 3.77
N LEU A 131 6.08 -5.65 4.58
CA LEU A 131 7.12 -4.72 5.03
C LEU A 131 8.16 -5.42 5.90
N ALA A 132 7.74 -6.28 6.82
CA ALA A 132 8.64 -7.07 7.65
C ALA A 132 9.50 -8.01 6.79
N ASP A 133 8.87 -8.76 5.87
CA ASP A 133 9.56 -9.68 4.95
C ASP A 133 10.61 -8.96 4.08
N ILE A 134 10.28 -7.79 3.54
CA ILE A 134 11.24 -6.95 2.79
C ILE A 134 12.38 -6.49 3.70
N GLY A 135 12.06 -6.12 4.94
CA GLY A 135 13.04 -5.73 5.95
C GLY A 135 14.05 -6.84 6.23
N ASP A 136 13.59 -8.10 6.27
CA ASP A 136 14.41 -9.27 6.54
C ASP A 136 15.31 -9.68 5.36
N VAL A 137 14.95 -9.28 4.12
CA VAL A 137 15.82 -9.45 2.93
C VAL A 137 17.00 -8.48 2.93
N LEU A 138 16.82 -7.28 3.51
CA LEU A 138 17.85 -6.25 3.55
C LEU A 138 18.79 -6.44 4.75
N THR A 139 20.03 -5.99 4.62
CA THR A 139 20.94 -5.93 5.78
C THR A 139 20.55 -4.82 6.75
N THR A 140 21.04 -4.90 7.98
CA THR A 140 20.82 -3.86 9.00
C THR A 140 21.34 -2.49 8.53
N GLU A 141 22.49 -2.47 7.86
CA GLU A 141 23.13 -1.26 7.33
C GLU A 141 22.32 -0.66 6.18
N GLN A 142 21.81 -1.51 5.27
CA GLN A 142 20.93 -1.09 4.18
C GLN A 142 19.65 -0.44 4.71
N ARG A 143 19.02 -1.03 5.74
CA ARG A 143 17.85 -0.44 6.39
C ARG A 143 18.18 0.91 7.04
N ALA A 144 19.34 1.03 7.68
CA ALA A 144 19.77 2.28 8.30
C ALA A 144 19.95 3.41 7.26
N GLU A 145 20.59 3.12 6.11
CA GLU A 145 20.79 4.09 5.02
C GLU A 145 19.44 4.58 4.45
N LEU A 146 18.47 3.67 4.25
CA LEU A 146 17.13 4.04 3.78
C LEU A 146 16.43 5.00 4.76
N LEU A 147 16.52 4.72 6.07
CA LEU A 147 15.93 5.56 7.11
C LEU A 147 16.58 6.95 7.16
N GLU A 148 17.91 7.01 7.05
CA GLU A 148 18.63 8.28 7.07
C GLU A 148 18.25 9.15 5.86
N LYS A 149 18.25 8.55 4.66
CA LYS A 149 17.84 9.26 3.45
C LYS A 149 16.41 9.75 3.52
N HIS A 150 15.48 8.94 4.02
CA HIS A 150 14.10 9.35 4.21
C HIS A 150 13.98 10.54 5.18
N ALA A 151 14.73 10.53 6.29
CA ALA A 151 14.76 11.65 7.23
C ALA A 151 15.29 12.94 6.58
N ARG A 152 16.34 12.85 5.74
CA ARG A 152 16.88 13.98 4.97
C ARG A 152 15.84 14.57 4.02
N HIS A 153 15.03 13.74 3.35
CA HIS A 153 13.97 14.22 2.46
C HIS A 153 12.80 14.88 3.21
N ARG A 154 12.38 14.34 4.37
CA ARG A 154 11.32 14.96 5.18
C ARG A 154 11.73 16.27 5.85
N GLY A 155 13.03 16.46 6.11
CA GLY A 155 13.56 17.72 6.63
C GLY A 155 13.46 18.90 5.66
N ARG A 156 13.31 18.65 4.35
CA ARG A 156 13.27 19.67 3.30
C ARG A 156 11.89 20.30 3.08
N HIS A 157 10.82 19.72 3.63
CA HIS A 157 9.44 20.21 3.47
C HIS A 157 8.91 21.03 4.66
N ARG A 158 9.79 21.51 5.56
CA ARG A 158 9.37 22.30 6.75
C ARG A 158 9.52 23.83 6.61
N TRP A 159 9.76 24.35 5.42
CA TRP A 159 9.77 25.79 5.13
C TRP A 159 9.48 26.05 3.65
N HIS A 160 8.29 26.57 3.35
CA HIS A 160 7.96 27.65 2.42
C HIS A 160 6.48 28.01 2.61
#